data_AF-A0AAQ3U8E0-F1
#
_entry.id   AF-A0AAQ3U8E0-F1
#
_cell.length_a   1.000
_cell.length_b   1.000
_cell.length_c   1.000
_cell.angle_alpha   90.00
_cell.angle_beta   90.00
_cell.angle_gamma   90.00
#
_symmetry.space_group_name_H-M   'P 1'
#
loop_
_entity.id
_entity.type
_entity.pdbx_description
1 polymer ?
#
loop_
_entity_poly.entity_id
_entity_poly.type
_entity_poly.pdbx_seq_one_letter_code
_entity_poly.pdbx_strand_id
1 'polypeptide(L)' 'MKEMDGFQFLEISRELHKQLQVISKSVMSADTTWGTMKRSVELGARFLVKKPLDGNTINNIWQHLGSKFHRMEKIKESFP' A
#
# COMPACT_ATOMS: atom_id res chain seq x y z
N MET A 1 -11.39 15.31 -7.88
CA MET A 1 -10.91 14.87 -6.54
C MET A 1 -10.27 16.07 -5.87
N LYS A 2 -10.55 16.31 -4.59
CA LYS A 2 -9.87 17.35 -3.82
C LYS A 2 -8.45 16.84 -3.53
N GLU A 3 -7.45 17.69 -3.71
CA GLU A 3 -6.07 17.35 -3.36
C GLU A 3 -6.01 17.05 -1.85
N MET A 4 -5.37 15.94 -1.48
CA MET A 4 -5.31 15.44 -0.11
C MET A 4 -3.88 14.99 0.18
N ASP A 5 -3.41 15.31 1.37
CA ASP A 5 -2.11 14.87 1.86
C ASP A 5 -2.06 13.34 1.93
N GLY A 6 -0.93 12.74 1.53
CA GLY A 6 -0.71 11.29 1.62
C GLY A 6 -0.86 10.73 3.04
N PHE A 7 -0.51 11.49 4.08
CA PHE A 7 -0.73 11.10 5.47
C PHE A 7 -2.20 11.14 5.86
N GLN A 8 -2.95 12.17 5.45
CA GLN A 8 -4.39 12.24 5.69
C GLN A 8 -5.11 11.08 5.00
N PHE A 9 -4.70 10.75 3.78
CA PHE A 9 -5.22 9.59 3.07
C PHE A 9 -4.96 8.28 3.83
N LEU A 10 -3.77 8.10 4.41
CA LEU A 10 -3.45 6.92 5.22
C LEU A 10 -4.28 6.83 6.49
N GLU A 11 -4.45 7.95 7.21
CA GLU A 11 -5.27 8.02 8.43
C GLU A 11 -6.72 7.62 8.14
N ILE A 12 -7.32 8.22 7.11
CA ILE A 12 -8.69 7.91 6.67
C ILE A 12 -8.82 6.46 6.20
N SER A 13 -7.85 5.98 5.40
CA SER A 13 -7.84 4.59 4.90
C SER A 13 -7.74 3.58 6.03
N ARG A 14 -6.97 3.89 7.09
CA ARG A 14 -6.84 3.06 8.28
C ARG A 14 -8.15 2.94 9.03
N GLU A 15 -8.91 4.04 9.14
CA GLU A 15 -10.19 4.08 9.85
C GLU A 15 -11.32 3.40 9.06
N LEU A 16 -11.41 3.66 7.76
CA LEU A 16 -12.52 3.17 6.93
C LEU A 16 -12.43 1.67 6.64
N HIS A 17 -11.23 1.10 6.50
CA HIS A 17 -11.09 -0.32 6.13
C HIS A 17 -9.85 -0.97 6.75
N LYS A 18 -10.05 -1.72 7.85
CA LYS A 18 -9.02 -2.60 8.43
C LYS A 18 -8.48 -3.64 7.43
N GLN A 19 -9.28 -4.04 6.43
CA GLN A 19 -8.95 -5.05 5.43
C GLN A 19 -8.46 -4.51 4.07
N LEU A 20 -8.44 -3.19 3.82
CA LEU A 20 -7.82 -2.67 2.59
C LEU A 20 -6.32 -2.94 2.65
N GLN A 21 -5.87 -3.97 1.92
CA GLN A 21 -4.48 -4.34 1.75
C GLN A 21 -3.88 -3.78 0.45
N VAL A 22 -4.70 -3.22 -0.43
CA VAL A 22 -4.36 -3.02 -1.84
C VAL A 22 -3.96 -1.55 -2.06
N ILE A 23 -2.66 -1.29 -2.16
CA ILE A 23 -2.02 -0.06 -2.66
C ILE A 23 -2.21 1.22 -1.86
N SER A 24 -3.34 1.41 -1.19
CA SER A 24 -3.58 2.59 -0.35
C SER A 24 -2.56 2.71 0.79
N LYS A 25 -1.94 1.59 1.17
CA LYS A 25 -0.86 1.50 2.16
C LYS A 25 0.53 1.63 1.53
N SER A 26 0.68 2.18 0.33
CA SER A 26 1.98 2.44 -0.28
C SER A 26 2.21 3.95 -0.33
N VAL A 27 3.19 4.46 0.41
CA VAL A 27 3.58 5.88 0.33
C VAL A 27 4.64 6.02 -0.75
N MET A 28 4.34 6.85 -1.75
CA MET A 28 5.28 7.22 -2.80
C MET A 28 5.75 8.64 -2.55
N SER A 29 7.00 8.81 -2.15
CA SER A 29 7.55 10.12 -1.81
C SER A 29 8.83 10.41 -2.60
N ALA A 30 8.99 11.67 -3.00
CA ALA A 30 10.28 12.20 -3.44
C ALA A 30 11.19 12.48 -2.24
N ASP A 31 10.60 12.86 -1.10
CA ASP A 31 11.29 13.03 0.16
C ASP A 31 11.31 11.72 0.95
N THR A 32 12.50 11.15 1.11
CA THR A 32 12.74 9.93 1.89
C THR A 32 13.44 10.23 3.21
N THR A 33 13.13 11.35 3.86
CA THR A 33 13.56 11.60 5.23
C THR A 33 13.03 10.52 6.18
N TRP A 34 13.82 10.19 7.20
CA TRP A 34 13.46 9.19 8.21
C TRP A 34 12.14 9.51 8.90
N GLY A 35 11.87 10.78 9.22
CA GLY A 35 10.62 11.20 9.87
C GLY A 35 9.39 10.88 9.03
N THR A 36 9.45 11.17 7.72
CA THR A 36 8.38 10.88 6.76
C THR A 36 8.15 9.38 6.61
N MET A 37 9.23 8.60 6.50
CA MET A 37 9.15 7.14 6.40
C MET A 37 8.62 6.49 7.68
N LYS A 38 9.10 6.93 8.85
CA LYS A 38 8.65 6.44 10.16
C LYS A 38 7.15 6.71 10.34
N ARG A 39 6.71 7.93 10.10
CA ARG A 39 5.29 8.31 10.20
C ARG A 39 4.40 7.50 9.26
N SER A 40 4.87 7.26 8.04
CA SER A 40 4.15 6.43 7.06
C SER A 40 3.90 5.01 7.58
N VAL A 41 4.93 4.38 8.19
CA VAL A 41 4.81 3.04 8.77
C VAL A 41 3.87 3.02 9.97
N GLU A 42 3.95 4.01 10.86
CA GLU A 42 3.05 4.15 12.03
C GLU A 42 1.57 4.28 11.61
N LEU A 43 1.32 4.91 10.45
CA LEU A 43 -0.01 5.03 9.87
C LEU A 43 -0.47 3.77 9.11
N GLY A 44 0.36 2.73 9.08
CA GLY A 44 0.03 1.43 8.50
C GLY A 44 0.41 1.28 7.03
N ALA A 45 1.31 2.12 6.51
CA ALA A 45 1.91 1.89 5.21
C ALA A 45 2.69 0.57 5.21
N ARG A 46 2.47 -0.25 4.18
CA ARG A 46 3.15 -1.51 3.91
C ARG A 46 4.34 -1.37 2.98
N PHE A 47 4.32 -0.35 2.12
CA PHE A 47 5.42 -0.08 1.20
C PHE A 47 5.80 1.40 1.26
N LEU A 48 7.09 1.63 1.26
CA LEU A 48 7.70 2.95 1.11
C LEU A 48 8.45 2.94 -0.20
N VAL A 49 8.09 3.87 -1.08
CA VAL A 49 8.55 3.84 -2.46
C VAL A 49 9.12 5.20 -2.82
N LYS A 50 10.38 5.22 -3.20
CA LYS A 50 11.07 6.44 -3.62
C LYS A 50 10.71 6.75 -5.07
N LYS A 51 10.40 8.02 -5.36
CA LYS A 51 10.23 8.52 -6.73
C LYS A 51 11.59 8.88 -7.37
N PRO A 52 11.73 8.79 -8.71
CA PRO A 52 10.75 8.26 -9.66
C PRO A 52 10.64 6.74 -9.60
N LEU A 53 9.48 6.23 -10.03
CA LEU A 53 9.18 4.81 -10.08
C LEU A 53 9.41 4.27 -11.49
N ASP A 54 10.17 3.21 -11.61
CA ASP A 54 10.26 2.45 -12.86
C ASP A 54 9.12 1.41 -12.96
N GLY A 55 8.81 1.02 -14.19
CA GLY A 55 7.72 0.08 -14.48
C GLY A 55 7.91 -1.30 -13.85
N ASN A 56 9.15 -1.76 -13.65
CA ASN A 56 9.40 -3.06 -13.02
C ASN A 56 9.09 -3.01 -11.53
N THR A 57 9.48 -1.93 -10.84
CA THR A 57 9.13 -1.74 -9.42
C THR A 57 7.61 -1.70 -9.23
N ILE A 58 6.89 -1.01 -10.11
CA ILE A 58 5.41 -0.98 -10.09
C ILE A 58 4.84 -2.39 -10.28
N ASN A 59 5.31 -3.14 -11.28
CA ASN A 59 4.84 -4.50 -11.55
C ASN A 59 5.11 -5.46 -10.38
N ASN A 60 6.29 -5.38 -9.76
CA ASN A 60 6.65 -6.22 -8.62
C ASN A 60 5.75 -5.96 -7.40
N ILE A 61 5.47 -4.68 -7.11
CA ILE A 61 4.54 -4.30 -6.03
C ILE A 61 3.15 -4.85 -6.32
N TRP A 62 2.66 -4.71 -7.56
CA TRP A 62 1.37 -5.24 -7.99
C TRP A 62 1.28 -6.76 -7.86
N GLN A 63 2.29 -7.50 -8.32
CA GLN A 63 2.33 -8.96 -8.18
C GLN A 63 2.32 -9.39 -6.70
N HIS A 64 3.05 -8.70 -5.84
CA HIS A 64 3.05 -9.00 -4.41
C HIS A 64 1.66 -8.79 -3.78
N LEU A 65 0.95 -7.73 -4.17
CA LEU A 65 -0.39 -7.45 -3.67
C LEU A 65 -1.45 -8.41 -4.24
N GLY A 66 -1.41 -8.66 -5.55
CA GLY A 66 -2.34 -9.55 -6.25
C GLY A 66 -2.18 -11.02 -5.88
N SER A 67 -0.95 -11.48 -5.62
CA SER A 67 -0.68 -12.86 -5.21
C SER A 67 -1.34 -13.25 -3.88
N LYS A 68 -1.54 -12.30 -2.95
CA LYS A 68 -2.27 -12.58 -1.70
C LYS A 68 -3.77 -12.77 -1.92
N PHE A 69 -4.37 -12.02 -2.85
CA PHE A 69 -5.78 -12.18 -3.23
C PHE A 69 -6.02 -13.49 -3.98
N HIS A 70 -5.22 -13.77 -5.02
CA HIS A 70 -5.33 -15.01 -5.80
C HIS A 70 -5.08 -16.27 -4.95
N ARG A 71 -4.19 -16.21 -3.94
CA ARG A 71 -3.99 -17.34 -3.02
C ARG A 71 -5.20 -17.56 -2.12
N MET A 72 -5.84 -16.51 -1.61
CA MET A 72 -7.04 -16.66 -0.78
C MET A 72 -8.23 -17.21 -1.56
N GLU A 73 -8.43 -16.75 -2.80
CA GLU A 73 -9.51 -17.26 -3.66
C GLU A 73 -9.29 -18.74 -4.03
N LYS A 74 -8.07 -19.11 -4.46
CA LYS A 74 -7.73 -20.50 -4.75
C LYS A 74 -7.84 -21.43 -3.53
N ILE A 75 -7.44 -20.95 -2.34
CA ILE A 75 -7.61 -21.73 -1.10
C ILE A 75 -9.09 -21.94 -0.79
N LYS A 76 -9.95 -20.92 -0.95
CA LYS A 76 -11.40 -21.07 -0.74
C LYS A 76 -12.04 -22.06 -1.71
N GLU A 77 -11.60 -22.10 -2.96
CA GLU A 77 -12.04 -23.11 -3.94
C GLU A 77 -11.57 -24.53 -3.60
N SER A 78 -10.56 -24.66 -2.73
CA SER A 78 -9.97 -25.95 -2.33
C SER A 78 -10.61 -26.57 -1.09
N PHE A 79 -11.53 -25.88 -0.40
CA PHE A 79 -12.23 -26.38 0.77
C PHE A 79 -13.75 -26.34 0.53
N PRO A 80 -14.46 -27.49 0.53
CA PRO A 80 -15.91 -27.56 0.27
C PRO A 80 -16.76 -26.92 1.37
#